data_AF-A0A1G2FMC9-F1
#
_entry.id   AF-A0A1G2FMC9-F1
#
_cell.length_a   1.000
_cell.length_b   1.000
_cell.length_c   1.000
_cell.angle_alpha   90.00
_cell.angle_beta   90.00
_cell.angle_gamma   90.00
#
_symmetry.space_group_name_H-M   'P 1'
#
loop_
_entity.id
_entity.type
_entity.pdbx_description
1 polymer ?
#
loop_
_entity_poly.entity_id
_entity_poly.type
_entity_poly.pdbx_seq_one_letter_code
_entity_poly.pdbx_strand_id
1 'polypeptide(L)'
;MKITNKSKLIFAVIGLMVIFIIAVQIINAVKYKMVVNVKEGENIMGVNPLADKLDFGDLSRNNGMTRYVTLKSNGSVSTFAAVLKFGEISDLVKLDKNYFVLKPNEEIKLAFEINIPPSAQTKKYSGWAVIFRLPKIF
;
A
#
# COMPACT_ATOMS: atom_id res chain seq x y z
N MET A 1 19.02 18.98 -32.52
CA MET A 1 19.83 19.51 -31.41
C MET A 1 20.98 18.54 -31.12
N LYS A 2 22.25 18.90 -31.39
CA LYS A 2 23.40 18.01 -31.13
C LYS A 2 23.70 18.01 -29.63
N ILE A 3 23.52 16.87 -28.97
CA ILE A 3 23.86 16.69 -27.55
C ILE A 3 25.38 16.53 -27.45
N THR A 4 26.07 17.55 -26.96
CA THR A 4 27.51 17.55 -26.63
C THR A 4 27.85 16.58 -25.50
N ASN A 5 29.09 16.09 -25.43
CA ASN A 5 29.51 15.13 -24.40
C ASN A 5 29.28 15.65 -22.96
N LYS A 6 29.37 16.97 -22.72
CA LYS A 6 29.04 17.59 -21.44
C LYS A 6 27.54 17.52 -21.09
N SER A 7 26.64 17.73 -22.06
CA SER A 7 25.20 17.62 -21.82
C SER A 7 24.77 16.17 -21.60
N LYS A 8 25.38 15.20 -22.29
CA LYS A 8 25.20 13.76 -22.01
C LYS A 8 25.56 13.42 -20.55
N LEU A 9 26.68 13.94 -20.06
CA LEU A 9 27.11 13.73 -18.67
C LEU A 9 26.12 14.32 -17.67
N ILE A 10 25.63 15.54 -17.91
CA ILE A 10 24.63 16.20 -17.05
C ILE A 10 23.34 15.37 -16.99
N PHE A 11 22.81 14.93 -18.13
CA PHE A 11 21.62 14.08 -18.17
C PHE A 11 21.84 12.74 -17.46
N ALA A 12 23.03 12.14 -17.60
CA ALA A 12 23.37 10.92 -16.90
C ALA A 12 23.41 11.11 -15.37
N VAL A 13 24.00 12.21 -14.89
CA VAL A 13 24.06 12.55 -13.46
C VAL A 13 22.67 12.84 -12.90
N ILE A 14 21.84 13.59 -13.62
CA ILE A 14 20.44 13.84 -13.22
C ILE A 14 19.66 12.53 -13.17
N GLY A 15 19.79 11.67 -14.19
CA GLY A 15 19.15 10.37 -14.22
C GLY A 15 19.55 9.50 -13.04
N LEU A 16 20.85 9.47 -12.70
CA LEU A 16 21.36 8.74 -11.54
C LEU A 16 20.77 9.26 -10.22
N MET A 17 20.69 10.59 -10.05
CA MET A 17 20.06 11.20 -8.87
C MET A 17 18.58 10.83 -8.76
N VAL A 18 17.83 10.86 -9.86
CA VAL A 18 16.41 10.47 -9.85
C VAL A 18 16.24 9.00 -9.45
N ILE A 19 17.05 8.10 -10.02
CA ILE A 19 17.03 6.67 -9.67
C ILE A 19 17.37 6.47 -8.19
N PHE A 20 18.38 7.19 -7.68
CA PHE A 20 18.76 7.13 -6.28
C PHE A 20 17.61 7.57 -5.36
N ILE A 21 16.95 8.70 -5.66
CA ILE A 21 15.80 9.17 -4.89
C ILE A 21 14.68 8.13 -4.89
N ILE A 22 14.33 7.58 -6.05
CA ILE A 22 13.29 6.54 -6.17
C ILE A 22 13.66 5.30 -5.34
N ALA A 23 14.91 4.85 -5.40
CA ALA A 23 15.38 3.70 -4.64
C ALA A 23 15.23 3.93 -3.12
N VAL A 24 15.64 5.11 -2.63
CA VAL A 24 15.48 5.49 -1.21
C VAL A 24 14.01 5.48 -0.80
N GLN A 25 13.10 5.96 -1.65
CA GLN A 25 11.66 5.93 -1.37
C GLN A 25 11.11 4.51 -1.28
N ILE A 26 11.52 3.60 -2.17
CA ILE A 26 11.09 2.19 -2.15
C ILE A 26 11.63 1.45 -0.93
N ILE A 27 12.86 1.74 -0.50
CA ILE A 27 13.46 1.11 0.68
C ILE A 27 12.73 1.55 1.95
N ASN A 28 12.44 2.84 2.10
CA ASN A 28 11.79 3.40 3.29
C ASN A 28 10.27 3.25 3.33
N ALA A 29 9.63 2.84 2.23
CA ALA A 29 8.20 2.59 2.21
C ALA A 29 7.80 1.46 3.17
N VAL A 30 6.68 1.63 3.87
CA VAL A 30 6.13 0.60 4.75
C VAL A 30 5.39 -0.42 3.91
N LYS A 31 5.66 -1.71 4.13
CA LYS A 31 5.16 -2.81 3.31
C LYS A 31 4.36 -3.77 4.18
N TYR A 32 3.11 -4.02 3.80
CA TYR A 32 2.25 -4.99 4.46
C TYR A 32 1.90 -6.10 3.47
N LYS A 33 2.11 -7.36 3.86
CA LYS A 33 1.57 -8.48 3.09
C LYS A 33 0.07 -8.55 3.32
N MET A 34 -0.70 -8.60 2.24
CA MET A 34 -2.16 -8.77 2.26
C MET A 34 -2.50 -10.22 1.95
N VAL A 35 -3.36 -10.85 2.76
CA VAL A 35 -3.79 -12.23 2.55
C VAL A 35 -5.25 -12.43 2.94
N VAL A 36 -5.95 -13.24 2.17
CA VAL A 36 -7.27 -13.78 2.51
C VAL A 36 -7.35 -15.21 2.02
N ASN A 37 -8.07 -16.05 2.73
CA ASN A 37 -8.37 -17.41 2.30
C ASN A 37 -9.87 -17.52 2.01
N VAL A 38 -10.21 -17.71 0.73
CA VAL A 38 -11.61 -17.85 0.33
C VAL A 38 -12.04 -19.31 0.51
N LYS A 39 -13.07 -19.54 1.33
CA LYS A 39 -13.63 -20.86 1.63
C LYS A 39 -15.08 -20.97 1.15
N GLU A 40 -15.49 -22.19 0.80
CA GLU A 40 -16.90 -22.53 0.57
C GLU A 40 -17.66 -22.58 1.90
N GLY A 41 -18.94 -22.19 1.88
CA GLY A 41 -19.81 -22.13 3.05
C GLY A 41 -20.36 -20.72 3.30
N GLU A 42 -21.33 -20.61 4.20
CA GLU A 42 -21.91 -19.32 4.62
C GLU A 42 -21.28 -18.86 5.94
N ASN A 43 -21.09 -17.55 6.10
CA ASN A 43 -20.70 -16.92 7.37
C ASN A 43 -19.36 -17.36 7.99
N ILE A 44 -18.43 -17.88 7.18
CA ILE A 44 -17.06 -18.12 7.66
C ILE A 44 -16.36 -16.76 7.83
N MET A 45 -16.06 -16.40 9.08
CA MET A 45 -15.16 -15.31 9.49
C MET A 45 -14.14 -15.88 10.48
N GLY A 46 -13.02 -16.38 9.97
CA GLY A 46 -11.90 -16.84 10.81
C GLY A 46 -11.03 -15.66 11.24
N VAL A 47 -10.81 -15.47 12.53
CA VAL A 47 -9.99 -14.37 13.06
C VAL A 47 -8.63 -14.91 13.50
N ASN A 48 -7.57 -14.70 12.72
CA ASN A 48 -6.20 -14.88 13.21
C ASN A 48 -5.25 -13.83 12.62
N PRO A 49 -5.22 -12.60 13.16
CA PRO A 49 -4.34 -11.56 12.67
C PRO A 49 -2.90 -11.80 13.14
N LEU A 50 -1.97 -11.86 12.18
CA LEU A 50 -0.56 -11.64 12.46
C LEU A 50 -0.29 -10.13 12.46
N ALA A 51 0.37 -9.61 13.49
CA ALA A 51 0.61 -8.17 13.68
C ALA A 51 1.33 -7.48 12.50
N ASP A 52 2.07 -8.25 11.69
CA ASP A 52 2.89 -7.74 10.60
C ASP A 52 2.22 -7.84 9.22
N LYS A 53 0.95 -8.26 9.16
CA LYS A 53 0.23 -8.53 7.91
C LYS A 53 -1.19 -7.97 7.95
N LEU A 54 -1.68 -7.57 6.77
CA LEU A 54 -3.10 -7.33 6.54
C LEU A 54 -3.77 -8.68 6.25
N ASP A 55 -3.98 -9.45 7.31
CA ASP A 55 -4.64 -10.75 7.25
C ASP A 55 -6.16 -10.61 7.45
N PHE A 56 -6.91 -10.86 6.38
CA PHE A 56 -8.37 -10.82 6.39
C PHE A 56 -9.00 -12.16 6.80
N GLY A 57 -8.18 -13.17 7.13
CA GLY A 57 -8.62 -14.46 7.61
C GLY A 57 -9.28 -15.32 6.55
N ASP A 58 -10.16 -16.21 7.01
CA ASP A 58 -11.03 -17.02 6.17
C ASP A 58 -12.32 -16.24 5.89
N LEU A 59 -12.64 -16.01 4.61
CA LEU A 59 -13.88 -15.38 4.18
C LEU A 59 -14.63 -16.27 3.19
N SER A 60 -15.96 -16.28 3.32
CA SER A 60 -16.86 -16.83 2.31
C SER A 60 -17.16 -15.80 1.22
N ARG A 61 -17.70 -16.25 0.09
CA ARG A 61 -18.22 -15.37 -0.97
C ARG A 61 -19.33 -14.48 -0.41
N ASN A 62 -19.46 -13.27 -0.96
CA ASN A 62 -20.37 -12.20 -0.51
C ASN A 62 -20.07 -11.62 0.87
N ASN A 63 -19.00 -12.06 1.53
CA ASN A 63 -18.56 -11.50 2.80
C ASN A 63 -17.36 -10.57 2.62
N GLY A 64 -17.17 -9.70 3.60
CA GLY A 64 -16.07 -8.75 3.63
C GLY A 64 -15.52 -8.55 5.04
N MET A 65 -14.39 -7.85 5.10
CA MET A 65 -13.73 -7.48 6.36
C MET A 65 -12.96 -6.18 6.16
N THR A 66 -12.85 -5.38 7.23
CA THR A 66 -12.01 -4.19 7.24
C THR A 66 -10.86 -4.35 8.22
N ARG A 67 -9.65 -4.02 7.76
CA ARG A 67 -8.45 -3.88 8.57
C ARG A 67 -8.00 -2.43 8.57
N TYR A 68 -7.42 -1.99 9.68
CA TYR A 68 -6.95 -0.62 9.82
C TYR A 68 -5.44 -0.58 9.98
N VAL A 69 -4.79 0.35 9.26
CA VAL A 69 -3.40 0.73 9.49
C VAL A 69 -3.39 2.13 10.09
N THR A 70 -2.84 2.27 11.28
CA THR A 70 -2.66 3.58 11.91
C THR A 70 -1.40 4.25 11.37
N LEU A 71 -1.56 5.42 10.77
CA LEU A 71 -0.48 6.28 10.31
C LEU A 71 -0.36 7.45 11.27
N LYS A 72 0.81 7.61 11.89
CA LYS A 72 1.13 8.74 12.76
C LYS A 72 2.22 9.59 12.12
N SER A 73 2.03 10.90 12.12
CA SER A 73 3.06 11.88 11.76
C SER A 73 3.70 12.43 13.03
N ASN A 74 4.92 12.01 13.34
CA ASN A 74 5.65 12.48 14.53
C ASN A 74 6.57 13.68 14.24
N GLY A 75 6.52 14.22 13.01
CA GLY A 75 7.37 15.32 12.56
C GLY A 75 6.63 16.67 12.55
N SER A 76 7.39 17.75 12.45
CA SER A 76 6.88 19.12 12.30
C SER A 76 6.45 19.47 10.87
N VAL A 77 6.71 18.59 9.91
CA VAL A 77 6.42 18.80 8.48
C VAL A 77 5.28 17.89 8.03
N SER A 78 4.39 18.42 7.19
CA SER A 78 3.32 17.62 6.59
C SER A 78 3.91 16.52 5.72
N THR A 79 3.26 15.36 5.68
CA THR A 79 3.74 14.20 4.89
C THR A 79 2.66 13.78 3.91
N PHE A 80 3.00 13.75 2.62
CA PHE A 80 2.16 13.13 1.61
C PHE A 80 2.26 11.61 1.70
N ALA A 81 1.12 10.93 1.75
CA ALA A 81 1.00 9.49 1.79
C ALA A 81 0.33 8.96 0.51
N ALA A 82 0.94 7.95 -0.08
CA ALA A 82 0.42 7.22 -1.22
C ALA A 82 0.46 5.72 -0.96
N VAL A 83 -0.61 5.02 -1.32
CA VAL A 83 -0.75 3.58 -1.11
C VAL A 83 -0.86 2.91 -2.47
N LEU A 84 0.06 1.98 -2.72
CA LEU A 84 0.02 1.09 -3.88
C LEU A 84 -0.32 -0.32 -3.43
N LYS A 85 -1.19 -1.00 -4.20
CA LYS A 85 -1.59 -2.40 -3.97
C LYS A 85 -1.19 -3.24 -5.18
N PHE A 86 -0.72 -4.45 -4.95
CA PHE A 86 -0.37 -5.40 -6.02
C PHE A 86 -0.60 -6.85 -5.60
N GLY A 87 -0.66 -7.74 -6.58
CA GLY A 87 -0.96 -9.17 -6.40
C GLY A 87 -2.45 -9.48 -6.58
N GLU A 88 -2.80 -10.77 -6.57
CA GLU A 88 -4.16 -11.24 -6.90
C GLU A 88 -5.26 -10.67 -5.98
N ILE A 89 -4.92 -10.30 -4.74
CA ILE A 89 -5.85 -9.70 -3.77
C ILE A 89 -6.09 -8.20 -4.01
N SER A 90 -5.31 -7.54 -4.88
CA SER A 90 -5.33 -6.08 -5.01
C SER A 90 -6.68 -5.52 -5.41
N ASP A 91 -7.41 -6.26 -6.25
CA ASP A 91 -8.68 -5.81 -6.84
C ASP A 91 -9.87 -6.10 -5.92
N LEU A 92 -9.68 -7.01 -4.95
CA LEU A 92 -10.66 -7.34 -3.92
C LEU A 92 -10.63 -6.34 -2.76
N VAL A 93 -9.49 -5.68 -2.56
CA VAL A 93 -9.27 -4.73 -1.46
C VAL A 93 -9.49 -3.30 -1.93
N LYS A 94 -10.32 -2.53 -1.23
CA LYS A 94 -10.51 -1.09 -1.40
C LYS A 94 -9.85 -0.33 -0.26
N LEU A 95 -9.50 0.93 -0.56
CA LEU A 95 -8.99 1.88 0.41
C LEU A 95 -10.05 2.96 0.62
N ASP A 96 -10.26 3.40 1.85
CA ASP A 96 -11.11 4.57 2.13
C ASP A 96 -10.44 5.87 1.66
N LYS A 97 -9.10 5.91 1.68
CA LYS A 97 -8.29 7.07 1.29
C LYS A 97 -7.03 6.63 0.53
N ASN A 98 -6.67 7.38 -0.50
CA ASN A 98 -5.37 7.28 -1.17
C ASN A 98 -4.93 8.69 -1.59
N TYR A 99 -3.62 8.91 -1.73
CA TYR A 99 -3.04 10.20 -2.10
C TYR A 99 -3.50 11.36 -1.22
N PHE A 100 -3.11 11.34 0.05
CA PHE A 100 -3.54 12.33 1.05
C PHE A 100 -2.36 12.90 1.83
N VAL A 101 -2.59 14.01 2.52
CA VAL A 101 -1.59 14.67 3.37
C VAL A 101 -1.91 14.37 4.83
N LEU A 102 -0.92 13.86 5.56
CA LEU A 102 -0.90 13.85 7.02
C LEU A 102 -0.28 15.16 7.50
N LYS A 103 -1.03 15.89 8.32
CA LYS A 103 -0.53 17.08 9.01
C LYS A 103 0.47 16.71 10.10
N PRO A 104 1.31 17.65 10.56
CA PRO A 104 2.16 17.46 11.72
C PRO A 104 1.35 16.99 12.93
N ASN A 105 1.85 15.98 13.65
CA ASN A 105 1.21 15.39 14.84
C ASN A 105 -0.18 14.77 14.59
N GLU A 106 -0.57 14.58 13.32
CA GLU A 106 -1.84 13.94 12.98
C GLU A 106 -1.72 12.41 13.04
N GLU A 107 -2.80 11.79 13.50
CA GLU A 107 -3.02 10.35 13.46
C GLU A 107 -4.23 10.04 12.58
N ILE A 108 -4.01 9.24 11.53
CA ILE A 108 -5.06 8.79 10.61
C ILE A 108 -5.12 7.26 10.65
N LYS A 109 -6.32 6.70 10.75
CA LYS A 109 -6.58 5.28 10.50
C LYS A 109 -6.95 5.10 9.03
N LEU A 110 -6.10 4.38 8.30
CA LEU A 110 -6.33 4.01 6.91
C LEU A 110 -7.06 2.67 6.87
N ALA A 111 -8.22 2.61 6.23
CA ALA A 111 -9.02 1.40 6.12
C ALA A 111 -8.68 0.63 4.84
N PHE A 112 -8.41 -0.66 5.01
CA PHE A 112 -8.31 -1.65 3.94
C PHE A 112 -9.54 -2.53 4.05
N GLU A 113 -10.49 -2.37 3.13
CA GLU A 113 -11.73 -3.12 3.11
C GLU A 113 -11.65 -4.17 2.03
N ILE A 114 -11.88 -5.45 2.36
CA ILE A 114 -11.99 -6.51 1.37
C ILE A 114 -13.45 -6.92 1.20
N ASN A 115 -13.85 -7.20 -0.05
CA ASN A 115 -15.14 -7.82 -0.37
C ASN A 115 -14.89 -8.98 -1.35
N ILE A 116 -15.34 -10.18 -0.99
CA ILE A 116 -15.18 -11.38 -1.81
C ILE A 116 -16.39 -11.53 -2.74
N PRO A 117 -16.25 -11.38 -4.07
CA PRO A 117 -17.37 -11.48 -4.98
C PRO A 117 -17.91 -12.92 -5.06
N PRO A 118 -19.17 -13.11 -5.47
CA PRO A 118 -19.76 -14.44 -5.64
C PRO A 118 -19.06 -15.30 -6.71
N SER A 119 -18.32 -14.69 -7.64
CA SER A 119 -17.52 -15.39 -8.64
C SER A 119 -16.10 -15.75 -8.19
N ALA A 120 -15.71 -15.41 -6.95
CA ALA A 120 -14.36 -15.67 -6.46
C ALA A 120 -14.06 -17.18 -6.39
N GLN A 121 -12.85 -17.56 -6.79
CA GLN A 121 -12.36 -18.92 -6.66
C GLN A 121 -12.06 -19.24 -5.20
N THR A 122 -12.32 -20.47 -4.80
CA THR A 122 -12.00 -20.98 -3.47
C THR A 122 -10.50 -21.25 -3.38
N LYS A 123 -9.74 -20.22 -3.04
CA LYS A 123 -8.29 -20.27 -2.89
C LYS A 123 -7.78 -19.18 -1.96
N LYS A 124 -6.48 -19.24 -1.66
CA LYS A 124 -5.77 -18.16 -0.98
C LYS A 124 -5.38 -17.06 -1.97
N TYR A 125 -5.88 -15.86 -1.75
CA TYR A 125 -5.44 -14.67 -2.47
C TYR A 125 -4.35 -13.96 -1.66
N SER A 126 -3.34 -13.46 -2.35
CA SER A 126 -2.24 -12.75 -1.69
C SER A 126 -1.71 -11.60 -2.52
N GLY A 127 -1.07 -10.67 -1.84
CA GLY A 127 -0.48 -9.48 -2.44
C GLY A 127 0.18 -8.62 -1.39
N TRP A 128 0.39 -7.36 -1.73
CA TRP A 128 1.04 -6.40 -0.85
C TRP A 128 0.40 -5.03 -0.96
N ALA A 129 0.40 -4.32 0.16
CA ALA A 129 0.18 -2.89 0.23
C ALA A 129 1.51 -2.22 0.56
N VAL A 130 1.86 -1.19 -0.21
CA VAL A 130 3.07 -0.38 0.00
C VAL A 130 2.65 1.05 0.22
N ILE A 131 2.98 1.58 1.39
CA ILE A 131 2.65 2.93 1.82
C ILE A 131 3.90 3.79 1.73
N PHE A 132 3.93 4.66 0.73
CA PHE A 132 4.95 5.69 0.56
C PHE A 132 4.62 6.89 1.42
N ARG A 133 5.66 7.51 1.98
CA ARG A 133 5.57 8.72 2.80
C ARG A 133 6.63 9.71 2.34
N LEU A 134 6.18 10.82 1.79
CA LEU A 134 7.03 11.88 1.23
C LEU A 134 6.84 13.16 2.04
N PRO A 135 7.91 13.72 2.64
CA PRO A 135 7.84 15.03 3.26
C PRO A 135 7.33 16.07 2.25
N LYS A 136 6.33 16.86 2.64
CA LYS A 136 5.82 17.96 1.82
C LYS A 136 6.71 19.18 2.08
N ILE A 137 7.59 19.47 1.12
CA ILE A 137 8.62 20.52 1.22
C ILE A 137 8.10 21.89 0.71
N PHE A 138 6.90 21.92 0.11
CA PHE A 138 6.21 23.12 -0.38
C PHE A 138 4.69 22.98 -0.18
#